data_AF-A0A3D4MFM3-F1
#
_entry.id   AF-A0A3D4MFM3-F1
#
_cell.length_a   1.000
_cell.length_b   1.000
_cell.length_c   1.000
_cell.angle_alpha   90.00
_cell.angle_beta   90.00
_cell.angle_gamma   90.00
#
_symmetry.space_group_name_H-M   'P 1'
#
loop_
_entity.id
_entity.type
_entity.pdbx_description
1 polymer ?
#
loop_
_entity_poly.entity_id
_entity_poly.type
_entity_poly.pdbx_seq_one_letter_code
_entity_poly.pdbx_strand_id
1 'polypeptide(L)'
;MKTDYHALGKDSLAIISPLSFDPKDWGAPRLMRIFNFSSRQVTTIYERGGIQEYTIPKGSDYGSNSKGYSAAVTSAMEIHDFKELPNPEEIQQMHQKLRDIGGTPPPLDVVMQGIGSIRKGGLKPPAGR
;
A
#
# COMPACT_ATOMS: atom_id res chain seq x y z
N MET A 1 11.86 -4.87 9.09
CA MET A 1 10.96 -3.80 8.63
C MET A 1 9.67 -3.93 9.41
N LYS A 2 9.25 -2.86 10.09
CA LYS A 2 7.99 -2.87 10.83
C LYS A 2 6.91 -2.30 9.91
N THR A 3 5.83 -3.06 9.71
CA THR A 3 4.66 -2.59 8.99
C THR A 3 3.76 -1.86 9.99
N ASP A 4 3.42 -0.63 9.68
CA ASP A 4 2.58 0.20 10.54
C ASP A 4 1.12 0.18 10.03
N TYR A 5 0.19 0.10 10.98
CA TYR A 5 -1.24 0.02 10.74
C TYR A 5 -1.93 1.24 11.34
N HIS A 6 -2.74 1.93 10.55
CA HIS A 6 -3.43 3.15 10.96
C HIS A 6 -4.90 3.08 10.56
N ALA A 7 -5.81 3.29 11.51
CA ALA A 7 -7.20 3.57 11.18
C ALA A 7 -7.28 4.99 10.58
N LEU A 8 -7.73 5.11 9.34
CA LEU A 8 -8.03 6.42 8.72
C LEU A 8 -9.45 6.89 9.01
N GLY A 9 -10.27 6.01 9.58
CA GLY A 9 -11.67 6.21 9.91
C GLY A 9 -12.25 4.96 10.56
N LYS A 10 -13.57 4.91 10.66
CA LYS A 10 -14.27 3.76 11.25
C LYS A 10 -14.21 2.50 10.38
N ASP A 11 -14.06 2.66 9.08
CA ASP A 11 -14.24 1.63 8.06
C ASP A 11 -13.04 1.49 7.12
N SER A 12 -11.92 2.15 7.47
CA SER A 12 -10.77 2.28 6.58
C SER A 12 -9.47 2.04 7.33
N LEU A 13 -8.65 1.13 6.81
CA LEU A 13 -7.35 0.76 7.36
C LEU A 13 -6.24 1.11 6.37
N ALA A 14 -5.28 1.92 6.78
CA ALA A 14 -4.04 2.14 6.06
C ALA A 14 -2.93 1.24 6.60
N ILE A 15 -2.17 0.67 5.68
CA ILE A 15 -0.96 -0.09 5.92
C ILE A 15 0.19 0.68 5.29
N ILE A 16 1.22 0.98 6.08
CA ILE A 16 2.41 1.65 5.58
C ILE A 16 3.59 0.70 5.74
N SER A 17 4.18 0.34 4.60
CA SER A 17 5.34 -0.53 4.51
C SER A 17 6.52 0.27 3.96
N PRO A 18 7.51 0.63 4.80
CA PRO A 18 8.75 1.19 4.29
C PRO A 18 9.50 0.12 3.50
N LEU A 19 9.94 0.46 2.28
CA LEU A 19 10.76 -0.42 1.45
C LEU A 19 12.26 -0.19 1.66
N SER A 20 12.64 0.82 2.46
CA SER A 20 14.00 1.07 2.93
C SER A 20 14.22 0.52 4.34
N PHE A 21 15.47 0.13 4.62
CA PHE A 21 15.92 -0.28 5.95
C PHE A 21 16.24 0.92 6.86
N ASP A 22 16.51 2.10 6.30
CA ASP A 22 16.85 3.28 7.07
C ASP A 22 15.61 4.16 7.32
N PRO A 23 15.10 4.23 8.56
CA PRO A 23 13.96 5.08 8.91
C PRO A 23 14.27 6.58 8.81
N LYS A 24 15.54 6.98 8.66
CA LYS A 24 15.96 8.37 8.46
C LYS A 24 16.08 8.75 6.99
N ASP A 25 15.86 7.83 6.06
CA ASP A 25 15.87 8.12 4.63
C ASP A 25 14.52 8.69 4.20
N TRP A 26 14.44 10.03 4.10
CA TRP A 26 13.24 10.74 3.65
C TRP A 26 12.94 10.49 2.16
N GLY A 27 13.92 10.00 1.40
CA GLY A 27 13.79 9.61 -0.01
C GLY A 27 13.36 8.15 -0.21
N ALA A 28 13.24 7.39 0.89
CA ALA A 28 12.95 5.98 0.85
C ALA A 28 11.64 5.69 0.10
N PRO A 29 11.62 4.69 -0.79
CA PRO A 29 10.37 4.22 -1.35
C PRO A 29 9.50 3.64 -0.24
N ARG A 30 8.21 3.97 -0.27
CA ARG A 30 7.19 3.46 0.64
C ARG A 30 6.00 2.96 -0.15
N LEU A 31 5.45 1.85 0.32
CA LEU A 31 4.20 1.31 -0.18
C LEU A 31 3.12 1.54 0.87
N MET A 32 2.10 2.29 0.52
CA MET A 32 0.92 2.49 1.34
C MET A 32 -0.27 1.78 0.69
N ARG A 33 -1.02 1.02 1.48
CA ARG A 33 -2.25 0.36 1.03
C ARG A 33 -3.39 0.73 1.94
N ILE A 34 -4.45 1.28 1.37
CA ILE A 34 -5.64 1.73 2.10
C ILE A 34 -6.78 0.79 1.74
N PHE A 35 -7.26 0.03 2.72
CA PHE A 35 -8.42 -0.83 2.61
C PHE A 35 -9.64 -0.03 3.05
N ASN A 36 -10.56 0.25 2.13
CA ASN A 36 -11.85 0.84 2.43
C ASN A 36 -12.91 -0.26 2.38
N PHE A 37 -13.40 -0.66 3.56
CA PHE A 37 -14.35 -1.77 3.68
C PHE A 37 -15.77 -1.38 3.26
N SER A 38 -16.10 -0.08 3.28
CA SER A 38 -17.40 0.42 2.83
C SER A 38 -17.51 0.44 1.31
N SER A 39 -16.47 0.89 0.61
CA SER A 39 -16.43 0.87 -0.86
C SER A 39 -15.95 -0.47 -1.44
N ARG A 40 -15.44 -1.38 -0.59
CA ARG A 40 -14.86 -2.67 -0.99
C ARG A 40 -13.70 -2.51 -1.96
N GLN A 41 -12.84 -1.54 -1.69
CA GLN A 41 -11.71 -1.18 -2.54
C GLN A 41 -10.42 -1.11 -1.75
N VAL A 42 -9.32 -1.43 -2.41
CA VAL A 42 -7.99 -1.14 -1.94
C VAL A 42 -7.34 -0.09 -2.84
N THR A 43 -6.77 0.93 -2.22
CA THR A 43 -5.94 1.92 -2.90
C THR A 43 -4.50 1.65 -2.55
N THR A 44 -3.68 1.32 -3.54
CA THR A 44 -2.24 1.14 -3.40
C THR A 44 -1.55 2.39 -3.90
N ILE A 45 -0.74 3.00 -3.03
CA ILE A 45 0.05 4.19 -3.32
C ILE A 45 1.50 3.78 -3.17
N TYR A 46 2.22 3.75 -4.28
CA TYR A 46 3.67 3.69 -4.27
C TYR A 46 4.19 5.12 -4.29
N GLU A 47 5.00 5.48 -3.31
CA GLU A 47 5.61 6.79 -3.23
C GLU A 47 7.11 6.64 -3.08
N ARG A 48 7.86 7.38 -3.87
CA ARG A 48 9.29 7.56 -3.68
C ARG A 48 9.54 9.01 -3.29
N GLY A 49 10.10 9.19 -2.09
CA GLY A 49 10.53 10.50 -1.64
C GLY A 49 11.66 11.06 -2.51
N GLY A 50 11.94 12.36 -2.35
CA GLY A 50 13.02 13.01 -3.07
C GLY A 50 14.36 12.32 -2.82
N ILE A 51 15.08 11.99 -3.90
CA ILE A 51 16.47 11.55 -3.79
C ILE A 51 17.24 12.72 -3.18
N GLN A 52 17.97 12.47 -2.09
CA GLN A 52 18.98 13.42 -1.65
C GLN A 52 20.10 13.41 -2.68
N GLU A 53 19.93 14.15 -3.78
CA GLU A 53 21.05 14.46 -4.64
C GLU A 53 22.03 15.25 -3.80
N TYR A 54 23.20 14.65 -3.54
CA TYR A 54 24.40 15.41 -3.27
C TYR A 54 24.70 16.19 -4.56
N THR A 55 24.00 17.30 -4.77
CA THR A 55 24.39 18.24 -5.81
C THR A 55 25.76 18.76 -5.37
N ILE A 56 26.81 18.18 -5.95
CA ILE A 56 28.14 18.75 -5.90
C ILE A 56 27.96 20.16 -6.48
N PRO A 57 28.28 21.22 -5.71
CA PRO A 57 28.11 22.57 -6.22
C PRO A 57 28.95 22.72 -7.48
N LYS A 58 28.28 22.89 -8.63
CA LYS A 58 28.94 23.27 -9.88
C LYS A 58 29.35 24.74 -9.76
N GLY A 59 30.57 24.98 -9.30
CA GLY A 59 31.30 26.23 -9.54
C GLY A 59 31.07 27.38 -8.55
N SER A 60 32.20 27.85 -8.02
CA SER A 60 32.60 29.17 -7.46
C SER A 60 31.72 30.06 -6.59
N ASP A 61 30.43 29.81 -6.36
CA ASP A 61 29.62 30.73 -5.53
C ASP A 61 29.46 30.18 -4.09
N TYR A 62 30.54 30.35 -3.31
CA TYR A 62 30.58 30.07 -1.88
C TYR A 62 29.77 31.13 -1.12
N GLY A 63 28.49 30.84 -0.89
CA GLY A 63 27.66 31.70 -0.05
C GLY A 63 26.38 31.09 0.52
N SER A 64 26.02 29.85 0.19
CA SER A 64 24.80 29.25 0.74
C SER A 64 25.05 27.91 1.40
N ASN A 65 24.91 27.86 2.73
CA ASN A 65 24.77 26.64 3.52
C ASN A 65 23.42 25.94 3.29
N SER A 66 22.60 26.38 2.33
CA SER A 66 21.38 25.67 1.99
C SER A 66 21.74 24.47 1.12
N LYS A 67 21.72 23.26 1.71
CA LYS A 67 21.52 22.04 0.93
C LYS A 67 20.24 22.26 0.11
N GLY A 68 20.39 22.55 -1.18
CA GLY A 68 19.26 22.74 -2.08
C GLY A 68 18.58 21.40 -2.27
N TYR A 69 17.34 21.28 -1.82
CA TYR A 69 16.54 20.07 -2.00
C TYR A 69 15.79 20.18 -3.33
N SER A 70 16.22 19.42 -4.34
CA SER A 70 15.39 19.15 -5.50
C SER A 70 14.74 17.78 -5.31
N ALA A 71 13.50 17.76 -4.81
CA ALA A 71 12.75 16.54 -4.59
C ALA A 71 11.66 16.43 -5.67
N ALA A 72 11.89 15.60 -6.69
CA ALA A 72 10.82 15.11 -7.53
C ALA A 72 10.11 13.97 -6.79
N VAL A 73 9.01 14.26 -6.11
CA VAL A 73 8.17 13.22 -5.50
C VAL A 73 7.43 12.51 -6.61
N THR A 74 7.74 11.23 -6.81
CA THR A 74 7.02 10.39 -7.76
C THR A 74 6.08 9.50 -6.97
N SER A 75 4.77 9.66 -7.22
CA SER A 75 3.73 8.80 -6.67
C SER A 75 2.99 8.09 -7.81
N ALA A 76 2.83 6.78 -7.69
CA ALA A 76 1.94 5.99 -8.52
C ALA A 76 0.79 5.47 -7.65
N MET A 77 -0.45 5.59 -8.14
CA MET A 77 -1.65 5.17 -7.43
C MET A 77 -2.43 4.19 -8.28
N GLU A 78 -2.80 3.07 -7.68
CA GLU A 78 -3.65 2.05 -8.27
C GLU A 78 -4.83 1.78 -7.34
N ILE A 79 -6.02 1.64 -7.90
CA ILE A 79 -7.25 1.34 -7.16
C ILE A 79 -7.80 0.05 -7.71
N HIS A 80 -8.05 -0.91 -6.81
CA HIS A 80 -8.63 -2.20 -7.15
C HIS A 80 -9.86 -2.46 -6.31
N ASP A 81 -10.90 -3.00 -6.93
CA ASP A 81 -12.01 -3.60 -6.21
C ASP A 81 -11.55 -4.88 -5.52
N PHE A 82 -12.11 -5.19 -4.34
CA PHE A 82 -11.78 -6.40 -3.57
C PHE A 82 -12.02 -7.70 -4.35
N LYS A 83 -12.99 -7.72 -5.27
CA LYS A 83 -13.27 -8.87 -6.14
C LYS A 83 -12.14 -9.19 -7.13
N GLU A 84 -11.27 -8.22 -7.40
CA GLU A 84 -10.17 -8.33 -8.36
C GLU A 84 -8.86 -8.69 -7.66
N LEU A 85 -8.84 -8.68 -6.32
CA LEU A 85 -7.66 -9.03 -5.57
C LEU A 85 -7.35 -10.53 -5.68
N PRO A 86 -6.08 -10.90 -5.92
CA PRO A 86 -5.69 -12.28 -6.09
C PRO A 86 -5.80 -13.08 -4.78
N ASN A 87 -5.69 -12.40 -3.64
CA ASN A 87 -5.76 -13.03 -2.31
C ASN A 87 -6.92 -12.46 -1.48
N PRO A 88 -8.08 -13.15 -1.44
CA PRO A 88 -9.22 -12.72 -0.64
C PRO A 88 -9.00 -12.84 0.87
N GLU A 89 -8.08 -13.70 1.32
CA GLU A 89 -7.77 -13.87 2.75
C GLU A 89 -7.14 -12.61 3.35
N GLU A 90 -6.40 -11.84 2.54
CA GLU A 90 -5.83 -10.57 2.95
C GLU A 90 -6.90 -9.58 3.43
N ILE A 91 -8.03 -9.52 2.73
CA ILE A 91 -9.14 -8.63 3.10
C ILE A 91 -9.69 -9.01 4.47
N GLN A 92 -9.81 -10.31 4.75
CA GLN A 92 -10.28 -10.82 6.05
C GLN A 92 -9.30 -10.44 7.17
N GLN A 93 -8.00 -10.61 6.92
CA GLN A 93 -6.97 -10.23 7.89
C GLN A 93 -6.99 -8.73 8.18
N MET A 94 -7.13 -7.89 7.14
CA MET A 94 -7.17 -6.45 7.33
C MET A 94 -8.47 -5.98 8.00
N HIS A 95 -9.58 -6.65 7.71
CA HIS A 95 -10.85 -6.39 8.38
C HIS A 95 -10.76 -6.66 9.88
N GLN A 96 -10.17 -7.81 10.24
CA GLN A 96 -9.93 -8.15 11.64
C GLN A 96 -8.98 -7.15 12.30
N LYS A 97 -7.86 -6.79 11.64
CA LYS A 97 -6.93 -5.78 12.17
C LYS A 97 -7.58 -4.44 12.42
N LEU A 98 -8.48 -3.98 11.54
CA LEU A 98 -9.21 -2.75 11.75
C LEU A 98 -10.10 -2.83 13.01
N ARG A 99 -10.74 -3.97 13.24
CA ARG A 99 -11.52 -4.20 14.47
C ARG A 99 -10.64 -4.21 15.72
N ASP A 100 -9.49 -4.85 15.65
CA ASP A 100 -8.55 -4.95 16.77
C ASP A 100 -8.04 -3.56 17.20
N ILE A 101 -7.88 -2.62 16.26
CA ILE A 101 -7.50 -1.23 16.54
C ILE A 101 -8.70 -0.31 16.84
N GLY A 102 -9.90 -0.86 17.05
CA GLY A 102 -11.11 -0.13 17.48
C GLY A 102 -11.98 0.41 16.34
N GLY A 103 -11.73 0.03 15.10
CA GLY A 103 -12.59 0.35 13.97
C GLY A 103 -13.88 -0.47 13.94
N THR A 104 -14.86 0.02 13.20
CA THR A 104 -16.18 -0.60 13.03
C THR A 104 -16.49 -0.80 11.53
N PRO A 105 -15.75 -1.67 10.82
CA PRO A 105 -16.04 -1.96 9.42
C PRO A 105 -17.38 -2.68 9.25
N PRO A 106 -17.99 -2.60 8.06
CA PRO A 106 -19.17 -3.40 7.71
C PRO A 106 -18.96 -4.90 7.98
N PRO A 107 -20.04 -5.69 8.17
CA PRO A 107 -19.92 -7.14 8.36
C PRO A 107 -19.12 -7.79 7.23
N LEU A 108 -18.27 -8.76 7.58
CA LEU A 108 -17.36 -9.39 6.63
C LEU A 108 -18.11 -10.03 5.45
N ASP A 109 -19.29 -10.61 5.69
CA ASP A 109 -20.14 -11.20 4.64
C ASP A 109 -20.56 -10.17 3.58
N VAL A 110 -20.81 -8.93 4.01
CA VAL A 110 -21.14 -7.81 3.11
C VAL A 110 -19.90 -7.38 2.33
N VAL A 111 -18.75 -7.29 2.99
CA VAL A 111 -17.47 -6.92 2.36
C VAL A 111 -17.03 -7.93 1.31
N MET A 112 -17.18 -9.22 1.61
CA MET A 112 -16.75 -10.34 0.75
C MET A 112 -17.76 -10.68 -0.35
N GLN A 113 -18.93 -10.03 -0.36
CA GLN A 113 -19.98 -10.31 -1.34
C GLN A 113 -19.50 -10.04 -2.77
N GLY A 114 -19.57 -11.06 -3.63
CA GLY A 114 -19.15 -10.98 -5.03
C GLY A 114 -17.67 -11.32 -5.26
N ILE A 115 -16.91 -11.54 -4.19
CA ILE A 115 -15.57 -12.14 -4.29
C ILE A 115 -15.78 -13.63 -4.46
N GLY A 116 -15.81 -14.08 -5.72
CA GLY A 116 -16.01 -15.47 -6.05
C GLY A 116 -14.95 -16.30 -5.33
N SER A 117 -15.38 -17.20 -4.45
CA SER A 117 -14.55 -18.29 -3.94
C SER A 117 -13.79 -18.86 -5.13
N ILE A 118 -12.45 -18.77 -5.09
CA ILE A 118 -11.53 -19.21 -6.14
C ILE A 118 -12.16 -20.41 -6.83
N ARG A 119 -12.58 -20.25 -8.10
CA ARG A 119 -12.97 -21.39 -8.90
C ARG A 119 -11.76 -22.29 -8.88
N LYS A 120 -11.82 -23.36 -8.07
CA LYS A 120 -10.85 -24.45 -8.08
C LYS A 120 -10.85 -24.93 -9.52
N GLY A 121 -9.91 -24.43 -10.31
CA GLY A 121 -9.79 -24.75 -11.71
C GLY A 121 -9.62 -26.25 -11.77
N GLY A 122 -10.69 -26.94 -12.16
CA GLY A 122 -10.62 -28.35 -12.49
C GLY A 122 -9.69 -28.47 -13.69
N LEU A 123 -8.39 -28.64 -13.42
CA LEU A 123 -7.42 -29.10 -14.40
C LEU A 123 -7.93 -30.45 -14.88
N LYS A 124 -8.64 -30.46 -16.00
CA LYS A 124 -8.98 -31.69 -16.71
C LYS A 124 -7.64 -32.30 -17.13
N PRO A 125 -7.29 -33.51 -16.67
CA PRO A 125 -6.06 -34.14 -17.10
C PRO A 125 -6.07 -34.27 -18.62
N PRO A 126 -4.91 -34.12 -19.30
CA PRO A 126 -4.83 -34.29 -20.73
C PRO A 126 -5.32 -35.68 -21.09
N ALA A 127 -6.24 -35.74 -22.06
CA ALA A 127 -6.72 -37.01 -22.60
C ALA A 127 -5.52 -37.79 -23.14
N GLY A 128 -5.22 -38.92 -22.51
CA GLY A 128 -4.18 -39.84 -22.96
C GLY A 128 -4.47 -40.27 -24.39
N ARG A 129 -3.44 -40.21 -25.25
CA ARG A 129 -3.42 -40.89 -26.54
C ARG A 129 -2.89 -42.30 -26.35
#